data_AF-Q4JAK6-F1
#
_entry.id   AF-Q4JAK6-F1
#
_cell.length_a   1.000
_cell.length_b   1.000
_cell.length_c   1.000
_cell.angle_alpha   90.00
_cell.angle_beta   90.00
_cell.angle_gamma   90.00
#
_symmetry.space_group_name_H-M   'P 1'
#
loop_
_entity.id
_entity.type
_entity.pdbx_description
1 polymer ?
#
loop_
_entity_poly.entity_id
_entity_poly.type
_entity_poly.pdbx_seq_one_letter_code
_entity_poly.pdbx_strand_id
1 'polypeptide(L)'
;MSQPGQTKSKDVKMVNRQVITPDALKEDKKKVLLLYFLKTVGGVSEKALVAALNDLKQKGLDLGYQFNVLGNNVYSPVLKEDLTTLLYLGFIETDPQSKKLKLTNNGLEFLDSQQIEEDFKNNLTQKINDIKSKITAIDEENRLRSRRRY
;
A
#
# COMPACT_ATOMS: atom_id res chain seq x y z
N MET A 1 -30.80 49.08 -20.06
CA MET A 1 -30.07 48.49 -18.92
C MET A 1 -30.24 46.98 -18.98
N SER A 2 -29.27 46.25 -19.57
CA SER A 2 -29.24 44.78 -19.58
C SER A 2 -27.78 44.33 -19.47
N GLN A 3 -27.48 43.52 -18.47
CA GLN A 3 -26.14 43.15 -18.02
C GLN A 3 -25.55 42.00 -18.87
N PRO A 4 -24.24 41.99 -19.21
CA PRO A 4 -23.64 40.88 -19.96
C PRO A 4 -23.32 39.69 -19.05
N GLY A 5 -23.66 38.48 -19.49
CA GLY A 5 -23.38 37.23 -18.79
C GLY A 5 -21.89 36.90 -18.72
N GLN A 6 -21.40 36.65 -17.51
CA GLN A 6 -20.07 36.10 -17.27
C GLN A 6 -20.04 34.61 -17.66
N THR A 7 -19.33 34.29 -18.74
CA THR A 7 -18.88 32.93 -19.06
C THR A 7 -17.77 32.52 -18.09
N LYS A 8 -18.07 31.60 -17.16
CA LYS A 8 -17.06 30.94 -16.33
C LYS A 8 -16.27 29.94 -17.18
N SER A 9 -15.08 30.32 -17.61
CA SER A 9 -14.10 29.39 -18.19
C SER A 9 -13.71 28.35 -17.13
N LYS A 10 -13.87 27.07 -17.44
CA LYS A 10 -13.36 25.97 -16.61
C LYS A 10 -11.84 25.95 -16.74
N ASP A 11 -11.13 26.40 -15.71
CA ASP A 11 -9.69 26.19 -15.62
C ASP A 11 -9.40 24.68 -15.58
N VAL A 12 -8.94 24.15 -16.71
CA VAL A 12 -8.42 22.79 -16.79
C VAL A 12 -7.08 22.78 -16.07
N LYS A 13 -7.09 22.36 -14.79
CA LYS A 13 -5.85 22.05 -14.07
C LYS A 13 -5.18 20.88 -14.78
N MET A 14 -4.20 21.17 -15.63
CA MET A 14 -3.27 20.16 -16.15
C MET A 14 -2.46 19.61 -14.97
N VAL A 15 -2.83 18.42 -14.51
CA VAL A 15 -2.04 17.69 -13.53
C VAL A 15 -0.98 16.91 -14.31
N ASN A 16 0.26 17.39 -14.29
CA ASN A 16 1.40 16.62 -14.79
C ASN A 16 1.59 15.39 -13.88
N ARG A 17 1.11 14.22 -14.33
CA ARG A 17 1.54 12.94 -13.75
C ARG A 17 2.84 12.55 -14.44
N GLN A 18 3.94 12.48 -13.68
CA GLN A 18 5.16 11.83 -14.17
C GLN A 18 4.83 10.41 -14.63
N VAL A 19 5.45 9.99 -15.73
CA VAL A 19 5.33 8.62 -16.23
C VAL A 19 5.95 7.70 -15.18
N ILE A 20 5.14 6.79 -14.66
CA ILE A 20 5.56 5.79 -13.69
C ILE A 20 6.21 4.65 -14.47
N THR A 21 7.52 4.49 -14.34
CA THR A 21 8.28 3.40 -14.99
C THR A 21 8.80 2.39 -13.95
N PRO A 22 9.06 1.13 -14.35
CA PRO A 22 9.73 0.15 -13.49
C PRO A 22 11.08 0.64 -12.94
N ASP A 23 11.85 1.40 -13.73
CA ASP A 23 13.15 1.90 -13.29
C ASP A 23 13.05 2.97 -12.20
N ALA A 24 12.01 3.83 -12.24
CA ALA A 24 11.76 4.81 -11.19
C ALA A 24 11.47 4.14 -9.83
N LEU A 25 11.10 2.86 -9.81
CA LEU A 25 10.87 2.12 -8.57
C LEU A 25 12.15 1.73 -7.84
N LYS A 26 13.27 1.55 -8.57
CA LYS A 26 14.57 1.16 -7.98
C LYS A 26 15.08 2.20 -6.99
N GLU A 27 14.78 3.47 -7.24
CA GLU A 27 15.20 4.58 -6.40
C GLU A 27 14.20 4.86 -5.26
N ASP A 28 12.97 4.32 -5.34
CA ASP A 28 11.94 4.49 -4.32
C ASP A 28 12.06 3.41 -3.23
N LYS A 29 12.96 3.67 -2.26
CA LYS A 29 13.18 2.80 -1.11
C LYS A 29 11.87 2.44 -0.39
N LYS A 30 10.93 3.38 -0.23
CA LYS A 30 9.68 3.14 0.49
C LYS A 30 8.86 2.04 -0.18
N LYS A 31 8.71 2.09 -1.51
CA LYS A 31 7.97 1.04 -2.24
C LYS A 31 8.71 -0.29 -2.24
N VAL A 32 10.05 -0.29 -2.30
CA VAL A 32 10.86 -1.52 -2.15
C VAL A 32 10.63 -2.17 -0.78
N LEU A 33 10.63 -1.39 0.30
CA LEU A 33 10.36 -1.90 1.66
C LEU A 33 8.91 -2.39 1.79
N LEU A 34 7.95 -1.75 1.12
CA LEU A 34 6.56 -2.23 1.05
C LEU A 34 6.45 -3.60 0.35
N LEU A 35 7.15 -3.78 -0.78
CA LEU A 35 7.21 -5.08 -1.46
C LEU A 35 7.83 -6.14 -0.56
N TYR A 36 8.91 -5.81 0.16
CA TYR A 36 9.51 -6.72 1.12
C TYR A 36 8.56 -7.10 2.24
N PHE A 37 7.81 -6.14 2.80
CA PHE A 37 6.75 -6.43 3.78
C PHE A 37 5.73 -7.44 3.22
N LEU A 38 5.23 -7.22 2.00
CA LEU A 38 4.27 -8.12 1.36
C LEU A 38 4.84 -9.53 1.15
N LYS A 39 6.13 -9.65 0.80
CA LYS A 39 6.86 -10.93 0.72
C LYS A 39 6.84 -11.63 2.08
N THR A 40 7.21 -10.91 3.14
CA THR A 40 7.32 -11.45 4.50
C THR A 40 5.98 -11.96 5.04
N VAL A 41 4.86 -11.27 4.76
CA VAL A 41 3.54 -11.70 5.24
C VAL A 41 2.84 -12.71 4.33
N GLY A 42 3.34 -12.95 3.11
CA GLY A 42 2.74 -13.88 2.14
C GLY A 42 1.43 -13.37 1.51
N GLY A 43 1.08 -12.11 1.77
CA GLY A 43 -0.10 -11.43 1.27
C GLY A 43 -1.10 -11.02 2.36
N VAL A 44 -1.76 -9.89 2.14
CA VAL A 44 -2.61 -9.22 3.15
C VAL A 44 -3.69 -8.36 2.49
N SER A 45 -4.86 -8.20 3.11
CA SER A 45 -5.86 -7.23 2.59
C SER A 45 -5.38 -5.78 2.79
N GLU A 46 -5.87 -4.84 1.97
CA GLU A 46 -5.50 -3.42 2.11
C GLU A 46 -5.82 -2.87 3.52
N LYS A 47 -6.96 -3.28 4.11
CA LYS A 47 -7.33 -2.90 5.48
C LYS A 47 -6.32 -3.39 6.52
N ALA A 48 -5.92 -4.67 6.43
CA ALA A 48 -4.94 -5.25 7.34
C ALA A 48 -3.53 -4.68 7.11
N LEU A 49 -3.16 -4.37 5.86
CA LEU A 49 -1.90 -3.72 5.51
C LEU A 49 -1.77 -2.35 6.16
N VAL A 50 -2.79 -1.49 6.01
CA VAL A 50 -2.79 -0.15 6.64
C VAL A 50 -2.62 -0.26 8.15
N ALA A 51 -3.37 -1.16 8.79
CA ALA A 51 -3.27 -1.38 10.23
C ALA A 51 -1.89 -1.90 10.64
N ALA A 52 -1.33 -2.86 9.89
CA ALA A 52 -0.02 -3.44 10.16
C ALA A 52 1.10 -2.40 10.04
N LEU A 53 1.12 -1.60 8.98
CA LEU A 53 2.15 -0.58 8.80
C LEU A 53 2.04 0.54 9.83
N ASN A 54 0.83 0.92 10.25
CA ASN A 54 0.64 1.85 11.35
C ASN A 54 1.14 1.29 12.69
N ASP A 55 0.85 0.02 12.98
CA ASP A 55 1.35 -0.66 14.17
C ASP A 55 2.89 -0.78 14.18
N LEU A 56 3.48 -1.15 13.04
CA LEU A 56 4.93 -1.20 12.88
C LEU A 56 5.56 0.17 13.16
N LYS A 57 4.96 1.23 12.62
CA LYS A 57 5.40 2.61 12.89
C LYS A 57 5.34 2.95 14.37
N GLN A 58 4.24 2.62 15.06
CA GLN A 58 4.12 2.81 16.50
C GLN A 58 5.14 2.00 17.31
N LYS A 59 5.56 0.86 16.77
CA LYS A 59 6.63 0.02 17.32
C LYS A 59 8.03 0.49 16.91
N GLY A 60 8.18 1.61 16.19
CA GLY A 60 9.50 2.16 15.82
C GLY A 60 10.08 1.61 14.51
N LEU A 61 9.28 0.92 13.68
CA LEU A 61 9.64 0.56 12.30
C LEU A 61 8.78 1.36 11.32
N ASP A 62 9.25 2.55 10.95
CA ASP A 62 8.55 3.45 10.02
C ASP A 62 9.02 3.24 8.58
N LEU A 63 8.09 2.88 7.69
CA LEU A 63 8.35 2.73 6.25
C LEU A 63 8.18 4.06 5.49
N GLY A 64 7.91 5.17 6.18
CA GLY A 64 7.73 6.50 5.58
C GLY A 64 6.29 6.80 5.17
N TYR A 65 5.32 6.05 5.70
CA TYR A 65 3.90 6.29 5.46
C TYR A 65 3.28 7.18 6.55
N GLN A 66 2.45 8.11 6.12
CA GLN A 66 1.60 8.90 6.99
C GLN A 66 0.23 8.25 7.11
N PHE A 67 -0.27 8.13 8.34
CA PHE A 67 -1.54 7.52 8.65
C PHE A 67 -2.46 8.54 9.30
N ASN A 68 -3.70 8.59 8.79
CA ASN A 68 -4.77 9.39 9.35
C ASN A 68 -5.73 8.47 10.10
N VAL A 69 -6.21 8.93 11.25
CA VAL A 69 -7.17 8.20 12.08
C VAL A 69 -8.48 8.97 12.11
N LEU A 70 -9.58 8.32 11.74
CA LEU A 70 -10.92 8.85 11.83
C LEU A 70 -11.82 7.84 12.55
N GLY A 71 -12.09 8.11 13.84
CA GLY A 71 -12.72 7.14 14.74
C GLY A 71 -11.90 5.86 14.81
N ASN A 72 -12.52 4.72 14.48
CA ASN A 72 -11.85 3.41 14.49
C ASN A 72 -11.18 3.06 13.14
N ASN A 73 -11.15 3.97 12.17
CA ASN A 73 -10.57 3.72 10.86
C ASN A 73 -9.20 4.39 10.74
N VAL A 74 -8.19 3.61 10.35
CA VAL A 74 -6.87 4.10 9.94
C VAL A 74 -6.81 4.05 8.42
N TYR A 75 -6.29 5.09 7.78
CA TYR A 75 -6.08 5.13 6.33
C TYR A 75 -4.84 5.94 5.96
N SER A 76 -4.28 5.67 4.79
CA SER A 76 -3.14 6.42 4.24
C SER A 76 -3.35 6.65 2.74
N PRO A 77 -3.62 7.91 2.32
CA PRO A 77 -3.78 8.23 0.90
C PRO A 77 -2.52 7.89 0.09
N VAL A 78 -1.34 8.18 0.64
CA VAL A 78 -0.05 7.91 0.01
C VAL A 78 0.18 6.41 -0.17
N LEU A 79 -0.15 5.59 0.83
CA LEU A 79 -0.06 4.13 0.69
C LEU A 79 -0.99 3.63 -0.41
N LYS A 80 -2.22 4.15 -0.47
CA LYS A 80 -3.18 3.77 -1.51
C LYS A 80 -2.68 4.11 -2.93
N GLU A 81 -2.05 5.27 -3.10
CA GLU A 81 -1.43 5.66 -4.37
C GLU A 81 -0.25 4.76 -4.74
N ASP A 82 0.60 4.42 -3.77
CA ASP A 82 1.72 3.49 -3.98
C ASP A 82 1.22 2.09 -4.34
N LEU A 83 0.18 1.58 -3.68
CA LEU A 83 -0.44 0.30 -4.02
C LEU A 83 -1.03 0.31 -5.43
N THR A 84 -1.71 1.39 -5.81
CA THR A 84 -2.25 1.57 -7.17
C THR A 84 -1.12 1.55 -8.20
N THR A 85 -0.01 2.21 -7.89
CA THR A 85 1.20 2.24 -8.71
C THR A 85 1.79 0.83 -8.88
N LEU A 86 1.95 0.10 -7.79
CA LEU A 86 2.53 -1.25 -7.80
C LEU A 86 1.62 -2.27 -8.53
N LEU A 87 0.30 -2.12 -8.42
CA LEU A 87 -0.68 -2.90 -9.18
C LEU A 87 -0.59 -2.58 -10.68
N TYR A 88 -0.50 -1.30 -11.03
CA TYR A 88 -0.38 -0.86 -12.42
C TYR A 88 0.92 -1.36 -13.08
N LEU A 89 2.03 -1.36 -12.34
CA LEU A 89 3.31 -1.89 -12.79
C LEU A 89 3.37 -3.43 -12.78
N GLY A 90 2.35 -4.10 -12.23
CA GLY A 90 2.29 -5.56 -12.18
C GLY A 90 3.27 -6.20 -11.20
N PHE A 91 3.75 -5.47 -10.19
CA PHE A 91 4.61 -6.01 -9.14
C PHE A 91 3.82 -6.65 -7.98
N ILE A 92 2.61 -6.18 -7.77
CA ILE A 92 1.66 -6.83 -6.87
C ILE A 92 0.37 -7.11 -7.62
N GLU A 93 -0.39 -8.07 -7.11
CA GLU A 93 -1.71 -8.43 -7.63
C GLU A 93 -2.69 -8.60 -6.47
N THR A 94 -3.98 -8.52 -6.81
CA THR A 94 -5.05 -8.89 -5.89
C THR A 94 -5.45 -10.33 -6.16
N ASP A 95 -5.21 -11.19 -5.18
CA ASP A 95 -5.59 -12.59 -5.27
C ASP A 95 -7.12 -12.73 -5.46
N PRO A 96 -7.59 -13.43 -6.50
CA PRO A 96 -9.00 -13.41 -6.87
C PRO A 96 -9.90 -14.08 -5.82
N GLN A 97 -9.39 -15.05 -5.06
CA GLN A 97 -10.15 -15.80 -4.05
C GLN A 97 -10.14 -15.12 -2.69
N SER A 98 -8.95 -14.77 -2.20
CA SER A 98 -8.76 -14.20 -0.87
C SER A 98 -8.89 -12.67 -0.82
N LYS A 99 -8.83 -12.00 -1.99
CA LYS A 99 -8.79 -10.53 -2.14
C LYS A 99 -7.60 -9.88 -1.43
N LYS A 100 -6.55 -10.65 -1.14
CA LYS A 100 -5.32 -10.17 -0.54
C LYS A 100 -4.38 -9.63 -1.62
N LEU A 101 -3.64 -8.58 -1.28
CA LEU A 101 -2.52 -8.08 -2.06
C LEU A 101 -1.32 -8.99 -1.83
N LYS A 102 -0.71 -9.49 -2.90
CA LYS A 102 0.51 -10.32 -2.86
C LYS A 102 1.44 -9.93 -4.01
N LEU A 103 2.71 -10.31 -3.91
CA LEU A 103 3.65 -10.13 -5.01
C LEU A 103 3.30 -11.02 -6.19
N THR A 104 3.51 -10.50 -7.40
CA THR A 104 3.59 -11.31 -8.62
C THR A 104 4.99 -11.93 -8.75
N ASN A 105 5.19 -12.81 -9.73
CA ASN A 105 6.54 -13.28 -10.08
C ASN A 105 7.47 -12.12 -10.47
N ASN A 106 6.97 -11.17 -11.27
CA ASN A 106 7.74 -9.97 -11.63
C ASN A 106 8.11 -9.13 -10.40
N GLY A 107 7.21 -9.02 -9.42
CA GLY A 107 7.48 -8.34 -8.15
C GLY A 107 8.55 -9.05 -7.32
N LEU A 108 8.54 -10.39 -7.30
CA LEU A 108 9.55 -11.19 -6.63
C LEU A 108 10.92 -11.02 -7.29
N GLU A 109 11.00 -11.16 -8.62
CA GLU A 109 12.24 -10.97 -9.39
C GLU A 109 12.79 -9.55 -9.22
N PHE A 110 11.93 -8.53 -9.30
CA PHE A 110 12.32 -7.15 -9.03
C PHE A 110 12.90 -7.02 -7.63
N LEU A 111 12.19 -7.52 -6.61
CA LEU A 111 12.62 -7.40 -5.21
C LEU A 111 13.92 -8.14 -4.92
N ASP A 112 14.15 -9.29 -5.55
CA ASP A 112 15.39 -10.08 -5.40
C ASP A 112 16.60 -9.36 -6.02
N SER A 113 16.38 -8.44 -6.95
CA SER A 113 17.42 -7.56 -7.48
C SER A 113 17.73 -6.33 -6.59
N GLN A 114 16.93 -6.09 -5.54
CA GLN A 114 17.09 -4.92 -4.67
C GLN A 114 17.94 -5.24 -3.44
N GLN A 115 18.82 -4.31 -3.08
CA GLN A 115 19.58 -4.40 -1.83
C GLN A 115 18.75 -3.79 -0.69
N ILE A 116 18.40 -4.62 0.30
CA ILE A 116 17.70 -4.22 1.51
C ILE A 116 18.62 -4.49 2.70
N GLU A 117 18.75 -3.50 3.58
CA GLU A 117 19.59 -3.57 4.77
C GLU A 117 19.16 -4.72 5.70
N GLU A 118 20.11 -5.52 6.17
CA GLU A 118 19.83 -6.67 7.04
C GLU A 118 19.17 -6.27 8.35
N ASP A 119 19.54 -5.11 8.91
CA ASP A 119 18.91 -4.57 10.12
C ASP A 119 17.41 -4.36 9.93
N PHE A 120 16.98 -3.86 8.76
CA PHE A 120 15.56 -3.74 8.45
C PHE A 120 14.89 -5.11 8.37
N LYS A 121 15.50 -6.09 7.68
CA LYS A 121 14.94 -7.44 7.52
C LYS A 121 14.73 -8.12 8.88
N ASN A 122 15.74 -8.03 9.75
CA ASN A 122 15.72 -8.59 11.09
C ASN A 122 14.66 -7.92 11.96
N ASN A 123 14.63 -6.58 11.95
CA ASN A 123 13.67 -5.79 12.73
C ASN A 123 12.23 -6.06 12.28
N LEU A 124 11.98 -6.11 10.97
CA LEU A 124 10.68 -6.48 10.41
C LEU A 124 10.27 -7.89 10.84
N THR A 125 11.16 -8.87 10.71
CA THR A 125 10.87 -10.27 11.06
C THR A 125 10.53 -10.42 12.55
N GLN A 126 11.19 -9.68 13.43
CA GLN A 126 10.85 -9.69 14.85
C GLN A 126 9.46 -9.08 15.08
N LYS A 127 9.21 -7.88 14.57
CA LYS A 127 7.95 -7.17 14.81
C LYS A 127 6.75 -7.81 14.12
N ILE A 128 6.95 -8.49 12.99
CA ILE A 128 5.86 -9.16 12.26
C ILE A 128 5.29 -10.30 13.10
N ASN A 129 6.13 -11.03 13.84
CA ASN A 129 5.68 -12.12 14.71
C ASN A 129 4.72 -11.62 15.80
N ASP A 130 4.95 -10.42 16.33
CA ASP A 130 4.08 -9.82 17.33
C ASP A 130 2.71 -9.38 16.78
N ILE A 131 2.64 -8.99 15.51
CA ILE A 131 1.41 -8.42 14.91
C ILE A 131 0.69 -9.41 13.99
N LYS A 132 1.27 -10.59 13.75
CA LYS A 132 0.72 -11.60 12.83
C LYS A 132 -0.72 -11.99 13.17
N SER A 133 -1.02 -12.22 14.46
CA SER A 133 -2.37 -12.56 14.92
C SER A 133 -3.38 -11.46 14.62
N LYS A 134 -2.98 -10.18 14.79
CA LYS A 134 -3.81 -9.02 14.46
C LYS A 134 -4.06 -8.90 12.95
N ILE A 135 -3.03 -9.11 12.13
CA ILE A 135 -3.17 -9.15 10.67
C ILE A 135 -4.20 -10.21 10.26
N THR A 136 -4.06 -11.43 10.77
CA THR A 136 -4.98 -12.53 10.47
C THR A 136 -6.42 -12.22 10.91
N ALA A 137 -6.60 -11.63 12.11
CA ALA A 137 -7.92 -11.27 12.60
C ALA A 137 -8.62 -10.24 11.70
N ILE A 138 -7.89 -9.20 11.25
CA ILE A 138 -8.45 -8.17 10.37
C ILE A 138 -8.78 -8.75 8.99
N ASP A 139 -7.92 -9.60 8.45
CA ASP A 139 -8.16 -10.29 7.17
C ASP A 139 -9.44 -11.15 7.23
N GLU A 140 -9.62 -11.92 8.31
CA GLU A 140 -10.82 -12.74 8.50
C GLU A 140 -12.08 -11.90 8.65
N GLU A 141 -12.02 -10.83 9.43
CA GLU A 141 -13.12 -9.86 9.55
C GLU A 141 -13.51 -9.30 8.18
N ASN A 142 -12.51 -8.91 7.38
CA ASN A 142 -12.72 -8.34 6.04
C ASN A 142 -13.33 -9.36 5.07
N ARG A 143 -12.88 -10.62 5.14
CA ARG A 143 -13.44 -11.73 4.36
C ARG A 143 -14.90 -12.00 4.69
N LEU A 144 -15.26 -12.04 5.98
CA LEU A 144 -16.63 -12.24 6.45
C LEU A 144 -17.57 -11.11 6.00
N ARG A 145 -17.12 -9.84 6.11
CA ARG A 145 -17.88 -8.68 5.64
C ARG A 145 -18.13 -8.71 4.13
N SER A 146 -17.14 -9.15 3.35
CA SER A 146 -17.24 -9.22 1.89
C SER A 146 -18.22 -10.30 1.43
N ARG A 147 -18.32 -11.43 2.15
CA ARG A 147 -19.28 -12.50 1.84
C ARG A 147 -20.74 -12.13 2.11
N ARG A 148 -21.02 -11.26 3.10
CA ARG A 148 -22.39 -10.82 3.43
C ARG A 148 -23.01 -9.85 2.41
N ARG A 149 -22.22 -9.38 1.44
CA ARG A 149 -22.65 -8.44 0.39
C ARG A 149 -23.07 -9.14 -0.91
N TYR A 150 -23.00 -10.47 -0.95
CA TYR A 150 -23.51 -11.36 -1.99
C TYR A 150 -24.56 -12.28 -1.37
#